data_AF-X0UYQ9-F1
#
_entry.id   AF-X0UYQ9-F1
#
_cell.length_a   1.000
_cell.length_b   1.000
_cell.length_c   1.000
_cell.angle_alpha   90.00
_cell.angle_beta   90.00
_cell.angle_gamma   90.00
#
_symmetry.space_group_name_H-M   'P 1'
#
loop_
_entity.id
_entity.type
_entity.pdbx_description
1 polymer ?
#
loop_
_entity_poly.entity_id
_entity_poly.type
_entity_poly.pdbx_seq_one_letter_code
_entity_poly.pdbx_strand_id
1 'polypeptide(L)'
;QPAITFVDFAYLPFFFGEGASIPNEEAGHFGGHTFVTYGIDEEKDEAYVSDRFAKPFTMSYEQLKAARGSKFAPFPAKNKLVELSFPKKVKDIKTILPQAIKANVDFMENPPITNMGLKGFGKWRKMLPTWGSDFKGDNLIGGLISTFIYMETGGSGGALFRPVYKLFLEEAGELLNNDGLLKAAELFGDATDKIRELEEAILPDALPNIAKFREIFLKSNKIQESGDIDYQKQLDAMDDEVLEAMKGASKEADKWKEHIPQIDKGIQ
;
A
#
# COMPACT_ATOMS: atom_id res chain seq x y z
N GLN A 1 26.12 6.52 8.69
CA GLN A 1 25.68 5.16 8.26
C GLN A 1 24.24 5.28 7.79
N PRO A 2 23.82 4.52 6.77
CA PRO A 2 22.42 4.50 6.36
C PRO A 2 21.53 4.05 7.52
N ALA A 3 20.35 4.66 7.66
CA ALA A 3 19.39 4.33 8.70
C ALA A 3 17.98 4.24 8.11
N ILE A 4 17.17 3.32 8.64
CA ILE A 4 15.73 3.34 8.38
C ILE A 4 15.14 4.44 9.25
N THR A 5 14.55 5.43 8.59
CA THR A 5 14.03 6.65 9.22
C THR A 5 12.51 6.62 9.20
N PHE A 6 11.89 6.83 10.37
CA PHE A 6 10.45 7.06 10.43
C PHE A 6 10.13 8.51 10.11
N VAL A 7 9.19 8.69 9.20
CA VAL A 7 8.72 9.99 8.74
C VAL A 7 7.20 9.98 8.63
N ASP A 8 6.62 11.16 8.71
CA ASP A 8 5.23 11.35 8.35
C ASP A 8 5.09 11.54 6.84
N PHE A 9 4.34 10.62 6.24
CA PHE A 9 4.06 10.58 4.81
C PHE A 9 3.59 11.93 4.26
N ALA A 10 2.72 12.63 4.99
CA ALA A 10 2.14 13.92 4.59
C ALA A 10 3.18 15.05 4.40
N TYR A 11 4.38 14.90 4.96
CA TYR A 11 5.46 15.88 4.84
C TYR A 11 6.40 15.60 3.66
N LEU A 12 6.18 14.53 2.90
CA LEU A 12 7.11 14.10 1.86
C LEU A 12 6.84 14.86 0.56
N PRO A 13 7.77 15.73 0.12
CA PRO A 13 7.55 16.59 -1.05
C PRO A 13 7.45 15.79 -2.35
N PHE A 14 7.98 14.56 -2.36
CA PHE A 14 7.96 13.69 -3.54
C PHE A 14 6.71 12.80 -3.67
N PHE A 15 5.76 12.89 -2.72
CA PHE A 15 4.45 12.26 -2.84
C PHE A 15 3.34 13.28 -3.10
N PHE A 16 3.51 14.52 -2.63
CA PHE A 16 2.45 15.53 -2.65
C PHE A 16 2.86 16.84 -3.34
N GLY A 17 4.04 16.90 -3.96
CA GLY A 17 4.62 18.11 -4.53
C GLY A 17 5.14 19.09 -3.46
N GLU A 18 5.94 20.07 -3.88
CA GLU A 18 6.25 21.23 -3.03
C GLU A 18 4.98 22.05 -2.82
N GLY A 19 4.47 22.10 -1.59
CA GLY A 19 3.27 22.88 -1.27
C GLY A 19 1.96 22.22 -1.69
N ALA A 20 1.86 20.89 -1.48
CA ALA A 20 0.60 20.17 -1.47
C ALA A 20 -0.52 21.08 -0.96
N SER A 21 -1.46 21.45 -1.83
CA SER A 21 -2.53 22.40 -1.53
C SER A 21 -3.59 21.82 -0.59
N ILE A 22 -3.32 20.63 -0.03
CA ILE A 22 -4.14 19.97 0.96
C ILE A 22 -3.82 20.63 2.30
N PRO A 23 -4.80 21.25 2.97
CA PRO A 23 -4.62 21.74 4.33
C PRO A 23 -3.98 20.64 5.18
N ASN A 24 -3.01 21.00 6.02
CA ASN A 24 -2.28 20.01 6.82
C ASN A 24 -3.23 19.13 7.65
N GLU A 25 -4.36 19.67 8.11
CA GLU A 25 -5.41 18.94 8.86
C GLU A 25 -6.14 17.87 8.02
N GLU A 26 -6.13 18.00 6.70
CA GLU A 26 -6.75 17.10 5.73
C GLU A 26 -5.73 16.15 5.07
N ALA A 27 -4.43 16.36 5.34
CA ALA A 27 -3.38 15.49 4.85
C ALA A 27 -3.45 14.13 5.54
N GLY A 28 -3.21 13.05 4.78
CA GLY A 28 -3.19 11.67 5.26
C GLY A 28 -1.98 11.39 6.17
N HIS A 29 -1.91 12.03 7.33
CA HIS A 29 -0.79 11.94 8.27
C HIS A 29 -0.55 10.49 8.70
N PHE A 30 0.68 10.03 8.45
CA PHE A 30 1.12 8.69 8.77
C PHE A 30 2.63 8.69 9.07
N GLY A 31 2.98 9.00 10.32
CA GLY A 31 4.34 8.86 10.88
C GLY A 31 4.81 7.42 11.07
N GLY A 32 4.11 6.45 10.47
CA GLY A 32 4.53 5.07 10.35
C GLY A 32 5.31 4.79 9.07
N HIS A 33 5.37 5.73 8.12
CA HIS A 33 6.12 5.56 6.87
C HIS A 33 7.62 5.52 7.14
N THR A 34 8.33 4.69 6.38
CA THR A 34 9.76 4.49 6.57
C THR A 34 10.49 4.45 5.24
N PHE A 35 11.64 5.11 5.18
CA PHE A 35 12.58 5.03 4.06
C PHE A 35 14.02 4.98 4.59
N VAL A 36 14.99 4.76 3.70
CA VAL A 36 16.41 4.76 4.06
C VAL A 36 16.99 6.17 3.87
N THR A 37 17.46 6.80 4.94
CA THR A 37 18.33 7.98 4.85
C THR A 37 19.77 7.50 4.75
N TYR A 38 20.48 7.83 3.68
CA TYR A 38 21.84 7.36 3.45
C TYR A 38 22.91 8.47 3.43
N GLY A 39 22.51 9.73 3.42
CA GLY A 39 23.41 10.87 3.60
C GLY A 39 22.68 12.13 4.04
N ILE A 40 23.39 13.01 4.72
CA ILE A 40 22.93 14.35 5.14
C ILE A 40 24.10 15.31 4.92
N ASP A 41 23.83 16.45 4.30
CA ASP A 41 24.73 17.60 4.18
C ASP A 41 24.01 18.81 4.79
N GLU A 42 24.27 19.08 6.08
CA GLU A 42 23.61 20.16 6.81
C GLU A 42 24.01 21.55 6.29
N GLU A 43 25.23 21.69 5.74
CA GLU A 43 25.71 22.97 5.19
C GLU A 43 24.95 23.34 3.91
N LYS A 44 24.54 22.34 3.13
CA LYS A 44 23.73 22.54 1.91
C LYS A 44 22.21 22.40 2.12
N ASP A 45 21.77 22.12 3.34
CA ASP A 45 20.38 21.75 3.65
C ASP A 45 19.90 20.57 2.80
N GLU A 46 20.70 19.51 2.63
CA GLU A 46 20.36 18.35 1.80
C GLU A 46 20.30 17.06 2.62
N ALA A 47 19.29 16.24 2.35
CA ALA A 47 19.18 14.86 2.82
C ALA A 47 18.93 13.92 1.64
N TYR A 48 19.73 12.85 1.57
CA TYR A 48 19.65 11.85 0.50
C TYR A 48 18.92 10.61 0.99
N VAL A 49 17.84 10.25 0.29
CA VAL A 49 16.87 9.25 0.73
C VAL A 49 16.56 8.23 -0.38
N SER A 50 16.31 6.99 0.01
CA SER A 50 15.84 5.91 -0.86
C SER A 50 14.55 5.36 -0.29
N ASP A 51 13.48 5.49 -1.06
CA ASP A 51 12.11 5.03 -0.78
C ASP A 51 11.65 4.11 -1.94
N ARG A 52 10.35 3.84 -2.09
CA ARG A 52 9.75 2.90 -3.05
C ARG A 52 9.97 3.18 -4.55
N PHE A 53 10.72 4.23 -4.87
CA PHE A 53 10.96 4.70 -6.24
C PHE A 53 12.22 4.03 -6.81
N ALA A 54 12.31 3.92 -8.14
CA ALA A 54 13.48 3.34 -8.80
C ALA A 54 14.77 4.16 -8.62
N LYS A 55 14.66 5.45 -8.29
CA LYS A 55 15.78 6.37 -8.09
C LYS A 55 15.72 6.99 -6.69
N PRO A 56 16.87 7.28 -6.06
CA PRO A 56 16.89 8.01 -4.80
C PRO A 56 16.47 9.48 -5.01
N PHE A 57 16.04 10.11 -3.92
CA PHE A 57 15.62 11.50 -3.89
C PHE A 57 16.52 12.32 -2.97
N THR A 58 16.61 13.61 -3.27
CA THR A 58 17.13 14.63 -2.36
C THR A 58 15.95 15.44 -1.85
N MET A 59 15.88 15.63 -0.54
CA MET A 59 14.95 16.55 0.11
C MET A 59 15.75 17.49 1.01
N SER A 60 15.13 18.59 1.44
CA SER A 60 15.81 19.52 2.35
C SER A 60 16.01 18.88 3.72
N TYR A 61 17.11 19.22 4.41
CA TYR A 61 17.33 18.73 5.77
C TYR A 61 16.27 19.25 6.75
N GLU A 62 15.79 20.49 6.57
CA GLU A 62 14.61 21.00 7.29
C GLU A 62 13.34 20.20 7.02
N GLN A 63 13.05 19.84 5.77
CA GLN A 63 11.91 18.99 5.43
C GLN A 63 12.01 17.62 6.12
N LEU A 64 13.21 17.02 6.14
CA LEU A 64 13.45 15.75 6.83
C LEU A 64 13.17 15.88 8.33
N LYS A 65 13.65 16.95 8.96
CA LYS A 65 13.39 17.22 10.39
C LYS A 65 11.91 17.40 10.68
N ALA A 66 11.18 18.11 9.83
CA ALA A 66 9.73 18.29 9.97
C ALA A 66 8.99 16.95 9.88
N ALA A 67 9.28 16.14 8.85
CA ALA A 67 8.66 14.84 8.64
C ALA A 67 8.94 13.87 9.80
N ARG A 68 10.17 13.83 10.30
CA ARG A 68 10.57 13.01 11.47
C ARG A 68 9.97 13.51 12.78
N GLY A 69 9.84 14.82 12.91
CA GLY A 69 9.35 15.52 14.09
C GLY A 69 7.83 15.56 14.21
N SER A 70 7.10 15.09 13.19
CA SER A 70 5.64 15.07 13.20
C SER A 70 5.06 14.37 14.43
N LYS A 71 4.04 15.03 15.00
CA LYS A 71 3.32 14.61 16.21
C LYS A 71 1.88 14.18 15.91
N PHE A 72 1.47 14.11 14.65
CA PHE A 72 0.10 13.79 14.28
C PHE A 72 -0.28 12.36 14.67
N ALA A 73 -1.48 12.22 15.20
CA ALA A 73 -2.09 10.95 15.59
C ALA A 73 -2.73 10.26 14.36
N PRO A 74 -2.93 8.92 14.38
CA PRO A 74 -2.64 7.99 15.47
C PRO A 74 -1.20 7.45 15.49
N PHE A 75 -0.43 7.66 14.43
CA PHE A 75 0.91 7.09 14.27
C PHE A 75 1.98 8.19 14.13
N PRO A 76 2.37 8.89 15.21
CA PRO A 76 3.39 9.93 15.12
C PRO A 76 4.79 9.38 14.82
N ALA A 77 5.57 10.12 14.04
CA ALA A 77 6.92 9.71 13.60
C ALA A 77 7.92 9.63 14.78
N LYS A 78 7.77 10.52 15.77
CA LYS A 78 8.53 10.51 17.04
C LYS A 78 10.05 10.49 16.86
N ASN A 79 10.56 11.01 15.75
CA ASN A 79 11.99 10.98 15.39
C ASN A 79 12.61 9.57 15.42
N LYS A 80 11.81 8.50 15.33
CA LYS A 80 12.29 7.13 15.44
C LYS A 80 13.27 6.81 14.32
N LEU A 81 14.31 6.05 14.66
CA LEU A 81 15.25 5.46 13.71
C LEU A 81 15.45 3.99 14.06
N VAL A 82 15.68 3.17 13.05
CA VAL A 82 16.10 1.78 13.22
C VAL A 82 17.50 1.63 12.68
N GLU A 83 18.40 1.24 13.58
CA GLU A 83 19.73 0.78 13.22
C GLU A 83 19.67 -0.71 12.94
N LEU A 84 20.13 -1.13 11.77
CA LEU A 84 20.22 -2.54 11.41
C LEU A 84 21.52 -3.10 12.00
N SER A 85 21.38 -4.00 12.97
CA SER A 85 22.50 -4.80 13.48
C SER A 85 22.42 -6.22 12.93
N PHE A 86 23.46 -6.63 12.22
CA PHE A 86 23.54 -7.98 11.67
C PHE A 86 24.27 -8.92 12.62
N PRO A 87 23.79 -10.15 12.83
CA PRO A 87 24.50 -11.11 13.65
C PRO A 87 25.83 -11.50 12.98
N LYS A 88 26.87 -11.78 13.77
CA LYS A 88 28.18 -12.25 13.27
C LYS A 88 28.08 -13.55 12.45
N LYS A 89 27.03 -14.34 12.70
CA LYS A 89 26.69 -15.56 11.97
C LYS A 89 25.18 -15.61 11.78
N VAL A 90 24.73 -15.77 10.55
CA VAL A 90 23.33 -16.02 10.22
C VAL A 90 23.05 -17.51 10.40
N LYS A 91 21.88 -17.88 10.93
CA LYS A 91 21.48 -19.30 11.01
C LYS A 91 21.29 -19.85 9.59
N ASP A 92 21.36 -21.17 9.45
CA ASP A 92 21.09 -21.83 8.16
C ASP A 92 19.68 -21.46 7.69
N ILE A 93 19.59 -20.87 6.49
CA ILE A 93 18.34 -20.45 5.86
C ILE A 93 17.34 -21.61 5.77
N LYS A 94 17.83 -22.84 5.56
CA LYS A 94 16.99 -24.05 5.50
C LYS A 94 16.27 -24.34 6.81
N THR A 95 16.83 -23.88 7.94
CA THR A 95 16.18 -23.98 9.26
C THR A 95 15.23 -22.81 9.53
N ILE A 96 15.50 -21.63 8.96
CA ILE A 96 14.71 -20.41 9.15
C ILE A 96 13.43 -20.47 8.34
N LEU A 97 13.49 -20.89 7.07
CA LEU A 97 12.36 -20.86 6.14
C LEU A 97 11.08 -21.54 6.69
N PRO A 98 11.12 -22.77 7.22
CA PRO A 98 9.93 -23.41 7.78
C PRO A 98 9.34 -22.64 8.98
N GLN A 99 10.19 -22.03 9.81
CA GLN A 99 9.76 -21.24 10.96
C GLN A 99 9.10 -19.93 10.53
N ALA A 100 9.66 -19.25 9.53
CA ALA A 100 9.11 -18.02 8.98
C ALA A 100 7.76 -18.26 8.29
N ILE A 101 7.66 -19.31 7.48
CA ILE A 101 6.40 -19.73 6.84
C ILE A 101 5.35 -20.04 7.91
N LYS A 102 5.72 -20.85 8.91
CA LYS A 102 4.82 -21.18 10.02
C LYS A 102 4.35 -19.94 10.77
N ALA A 103 5.23 -19.00 11.07
CA ALA A 103 4.87 -17.75 11.76
C ALA A 103 3.86 -16.93 10.95
N ASN A 104 4.01 -16.86 9.62
CA ASN A 104 3.06 -16.16 8.76
C ASN A 104 1.70 -16.85 8.73
N VAL A 105 1.66 -18.19 8.62
CA VAL A 105 0.42 -18.97 8.68
C VAL A 105 -0.27 -18.76 10.03
N ASP A 106 0.46 -18.91 11.13
CA ASP A 106 -0.07 -18.74 12.48
C ASP A 106 -0.65 -17.33 12.67
N PHE A 107 0.01 -16.28 12.18
CA PHE A 107 -0.49 -14.90 12.26
C PHE A 107 -1.76 -14.69 11.42
N MET A 108 -1.81 -15.26 10.21
CA MET A 108 -2.98 -15.14 9.33
C MET A 108 -4.21 -15.87 9.89
N GLU A 109 -4.03 -17.04 10.50
CA GLU A 109 -5.11 -17.84 11.09
C GLU A 109 -5.52 -17.36 12.49
N ASN A 110 -4.53 -17.00 13.30
CA ASN A 110 -4.69 -16.65 14.72
C ASN A 110 -4.20 -15.22 15.02
N PRO A 111 -4.75 -14.20 14.34
CA PRO A 111 -4.33 -12.82 14.56
C PRO A 111 -4.72 -12.34 15.96
N PRO A 112 -3.96 -11.38 16.54
CA PRO A 112 -4.20 -10.89 17.91
C PRO A 112 -5.51 -10.11 18.05
N ILE A 113 -6.05 -9.58 16.95
CA ILE A 113 -7.34 -8.88 16.89
C ILE A 113 -8.12 -9.29 15.63
N THR A 114 -9.43 -9.06 15.63
CA THR A 114 -10.32 -9.48 14.54
C THR A 114 -10.18 -8.68 13.26
N ASN A 115 -9.43 -7.58 13.25
CA ASN A 115 -9.22 -6.73 12.06
C ASN A 115 -7.98 -7.13 11.24
N MET A 116 -7.31 -8.22 11.60
CA MET A 116 -6.09 -8.69 10.93
C MET A 116 -6.28 -10.12 10.40
N GLY A 117 -5.39 -10.55 9.50
CA GLY A 117 -5.40 -11.92 8.95
C GLY A 117 -6.73 -12.30 8.29
N LEU A 118 -7.03 -13.60 8.27
CA LEU A 118 -8.27 -14.14 7.68
C LEU A 118 -9.52 -13.69 8.45
N LYS A 119 -9.41 -13.45 9.76
CA LYS A 119 -10.51 -12.89 10.58
C LYS A 119 -10.86 -11.47 10.11
N GLY A 120 -9.86 -10.67 9.72
CA GLY A 120 -10.02 -9.34 9.14
C GLY A 120 -10.83 -9.37 7.84
N PHE A 121 -10.48 -10.27 6.91
CA PHE A 121 -11.26 -10.48 5.69
C PHE A 121 -12.70 -10.88 6.00
N GLY A 122 -12.90 -11.84 6.91
CA GLY A 122 -14.24 -12.26 7.32
C GLY A 122 -15.04 -11.14 8.00
N LYS A 123 -14.39 -10.24 8.73
CA LYS A 123 -15.04 -9.06 9.32
C LYS A 123 -15.40 -8.04 8.23
N TRP A 124 -14.46 -7.72 7.33
CA TRP A 124 -14.69 -6.78 6.24
C TRP A 124 -15.85 -7.21 5.37
N ARG A 125 -15.90 -8.49 5.00
CA ARG A 125 -17.04 -9.10 4.29
C ARG A 125 -18.39 -8.81 4.96
N LYS A 126 -18.48 -9.01 6.28
CA LYS A 126 -19.71 -8.74 7.07
C LYS A 126 -20.09 -7.27 7.15
N MET A 127 -19.15 -6.36 6.91
CA MET A 127 -19.38 -4.92 6.90
C MET A 127 -19.85 -4.41 5.54
N LEU A 128 -19.52 -5.09 4.43
CA LEU A 128 -19.90 -4.62 3.08
C LEU A 128 -21.39 -4.23 2.94
N PRO A 129 -22.37 -4.96 3.50
CA PRO A 129 -23.78 -4.57 3.39
C PRO A 129 -24.12 -3.20 4.03
N THR A 130 -23.32 -2.73 4.99
CA THR A 130 -23.54 -1.45 5.68
C THR A 130 -22.85 -0.28 4.99
N TRP A 131 -21.92 -0.52 4.06
CA TRP A 131 -21.11 0.55 3.44
C TRP A 131 -21.96 1.61 2.73
N GLY A 132 -23.01 1.19 2.01
CA GLY A 132 -23.90 2.11 1.31
C GLY A 132 -24.68 3.05 2.24
N SER A 133 -24.85 2.70 3.52
CA SER A 133 -25.49 3.57 4.52
C SER A 133 -24.49 4.28 5.43
N ASP A 134 -23.33 3.67 5.70
CA ASP A 134 -22.32 4.18 6.61
C ASP A 134 -21.51 5.32 5.96
N PHE A 135 -21.24 5.22 4.66
CA PHE A 135 -20.56 6.24 3.89
C PHE A 135 -21.55 7.25 3.30
N LYS A 136 -21.26 8.54 3.47
CA LYS A 136 -22.08 9.65 2.96
C LYS A 136 -21.34 10.40 1.86
N GLY A 137 -22.04 10.74 0.77
CA GLY A 137 -21.48 11.49 -0.36
C GLY A 137 -20.25 10.78 -0.93
N ASP A 138 -19.21 11.55 -1.20
CA ASP A 138 -17.98 11.06 -1.85
C ASP A 138 -17.14 10.13 -0.95
N ASN A 139 -17.47 10.01 0.34
CA ASN A 139 -16.75 9.10 1.24
C ASN A 139 -16.87 7.63 0.83
N LEU A 140 -17.98 7.23 0.17
CA LEU A 140 -18.10 5.88 -0.36
C LEU A 140 -17.05 5.66 -1.44
N ILE A 141 -16.96 6.59 -2.40
CA ILE A 141 -15.98 6.55 -3.49
C ILE A 141 -14.56 6.52 -2.92
N GLY A 142 -14.26 7.36 -1.93
CA GLY A 142 -12.98 7.32 -1.21
C GLY A 142 -12.68 5.97 -0.57
N GLY A 143 -13.68 5.31 0.04
CA GLY A 143 -13.55 3.97 0.59
C GLY A 143 -13.28 2.89 -0.46
N LEU A 144 -13.96 2.95 -1.62
CA LEU A 144 -13.74 2.03 -2.74
C LEU A 144 -12.33 2.19 -3.32
N ILE A 145 -11.94 3.44 -3.59
CA ILE A 145 -10.60 3.80 -4.07
C ILE A 145 -9.53 3.33 -3.09
N SER A 146 -9.69 3.61 -1.79
CA SER A 146 -8.74 3.19 -0.76
C SER A 146 -8.59 1.67 -0.72
N THR A 147 -9.69 0.95 -0.87
CA THR A 147 -9.68 -0.52 -0.89
C THR A 147 -8.84 -1.04 -2.06
N PHE A 148 -9.03 -0.50 -3.27
CA PHE A 148 -8.22 -0.85 -4.43
C PHE A 148 -6.74 -0.49 -4.24
N ILE A 149 -6.44 0.72 -3.77
CA ILE A 149 -5.07 1.16 -3.51
C ILE A 149 -4.39 0.20 -2.55
N TYR A 150 -4.99 -0.12 -1.40
CA TYR A 150 -4.37 -1.02 -0.43
C TYR A 150 -4.23 -2.47 -0.91
N MET A 151 -5.07 -2.91 -1.87
CA MET A 151 -4.94 -4.23 -2.48
C MET A 151 -3.80 -4.27 -3.51
N GLU A 152 -3.74 -3.30 -4.44
CA GLU A 152 -2.89 -3.40 -5.64
C GLU A 152 -1.64 -2.49 -5.61
N THR A 153 -1.79 -1.20 -5.29
CA THR A 153 -0.74 -0.18 -5.53
C THR A 153 -0.11 0.43 -4.26
N GLY A 154 -0.69 0.18 -3.09
CA GLY A 154 -0.36 0.77 -1.79
C GLY A 154 0.87 0.16 -1.11
N GLY A 155 1.82 -0.38 -1.89
CA GLY A 155 3.03 -1.03 -1.37
C GLY A 155 2.87 -2.52 -1.06
N SER A 156 1.77 -3.13 -1.49
CA SER A 156 1.54 -4.59 -1.38
C SER A 156 2.33 -5.40 -2.42
N GLY A 157 2.84 -4.76 -3.48
CA GLY A 157 3.38 -5.46 -4.64
C GLY A 157 2.31 -6.16 -5.49
N GLY A 158 1.06 -5.68 -5.40
CA GLY A 158 -0.10 -6.26 -6.08
C GLY A 158 -0.82 -7.32 -5.24
N ALA A 159 -2.13 -7.43 -5.45
CA ALA A 159 -3.02 -8.45 -4.93
C ALA A 159 -2.70 -8.85 -3.47
N LEU A 160 -2.60 -7.87 -2.57
CA LEU A 160 -2.36 -8.10 -1.13
C LEU A 160 -1.12 -8.96 -0.84
N PHE A 161 0.02 -8.68 -1.47
CA PHE A 161 1.29 -9.40 -1.32
C PHE A 161 1.32 -10.83 -1.88
N ARG A 162 0.29 -11.29 -2.59
CA ARG A 162 0.27 -12.68 -3.09
C ARG A 162 1.35 -12.96 -4.13
N PRO A 163 1.66 -12.04 -5.08
CA PRO A 163 2.74 -12.27 -6.04
C PRO A 163 4.11 -12.42 -5.37
N VAL A 164 4.47 -11.54 -4.44
CA VAL A 164 5.77 -11.62 -3.75
C VAL A 164 5.86 -12.86 -2.86
N TYR A 165 4.77 -13.23 -2.18
CA TYR A 165 4.78 -14.44 -1.35
C TYR A 165 4.79 -15.72 -2.18
N LYS A 166 4.16 -15.73 -3.35
CA LYS A 166 4.28 -16.82 -4.34
C LYS A 166 5.75 -17.06 -4.69
N LEU A 167 6.47 -16.02 -5.15
CA LEU A 167 7.89 -16.14 -5.51
C LEU A 167 8.73 -16.66 -4.34
N PHE A 168 8.47 -16.15 -3.14
CA PHE A 168 9.10 -16.63 -1.91
C PHE A 168 8.86 -18.13 -1.66
N LEU A 169 7.64 -18.62 -1.87
CA LEU A 169 7.30 -20.05 -1.70
C LEU A 169 7.93 -20.92 -2.79
N GLU A 170 8.03 -20.43 -4.04
CA GLU A 170 8.72 -21.13 -5.14
C GLU A 170 10.20 -21.33 -4.79
N GLU A 171 10.92 -20.23 -4.47
CA GLU A 171 12.33 -20.28 -4.10
C GLU A 171 12.57 -21.15 -2.85
N ALA A 172 11.69 -21.04 -1.84
CA ALA A 172 11.78 -21.87 -0.64
C ALA A 172 11.52 -23.36 -0.93
N GLY A 173 10.57 -23.67 -1.82
CA GLY A 173 10.25 -25.02 -2.26
C GLY A 173 11.42 -25.68 -2.98
N GLU A 174 12.06 -24.96 -3.92
CA GLU A 174 13.25 -25.43 -4.62
C GLU A 174 14.42 -25.67 -3.65
N LEU A 175 14.73 -24.70 -2.79
CA LEU A 175 15.88 -24.78 -1.88
C LEU A 175 15.76 -25.92 -0.85
N LEU A 176 14.53 -26.25 -0.47
CA LEU A 176 14.20 -27.29 0.49
C LEU A 176 13.84 -28.63 -0.17
N ASN A 177 13.73 -28.69 -1.50
CA ASN A 177 13.14 -29.81 -2.26
C ASN A 177 11.78 -30.23 -1.68
N ASN A 178 10.85 -29.28 -1.55
CA ASN A 178 9.54 -29.49 -0.93
C ASN A 178 8.40 -29.17 -1.89
N ASP A 179 7.83 -30.21 -2.49
CA ASP A 179 6.69 -30.11 -3.43
C ASP A 179 5.45 -29.47 -2.82
N GLY A 180 5.27 -29.58 -1.50
CA GLY A 180 4.16 -28.94 -0.78
C GLY A 180 4.25 -27.41 -0.80
N LEU A 181 5.46 -26.85 -0.74
CA LEU A 181 5.68 -25.41 -0.86
C LEU A 181 5.47 -24.92 -2.30
N LEU A 182 5.92 -25.71 -3.30
CA LEU A 182 5.67 -25.41 -4.70
C LEU A 182 4.17 -25.39 -5.01
N LYS A 183 3.42 -26.39 -4.51
CA LYS A 183 1.96 -26.40 -4.61
C LYS A 183 1.30 -25.23 -3.88
N ALA A 184 1.82 -24.84 -2.72
CA ALA A 184 1.34 -23.65 -2.02
C ALA A 184 1.57 -22.39 -2.86
N ALA A 185 2.69 -22.28 -3.55
CA ALA A 185 2.96 -21.16 -4.45
C ALA A 185 1.96 -21.09 -5.61
N GLU A 186 1.58 -22.22 -6.21
CA GLU A 186 0.52 -22.28 -7.22
C GLU A 186 -0.80 -21.73 -6.68
N LEU A 187 -1.19 -22.12 -5.46
CA LEU A 187 -2.41 -21.60 -4.81
C LEU A 187 -2.33 -20.09 -4.53
N PHE A 188 -1.13 -19.56 -4.25
CA PHE A 188 -0.94 -18.10 -4.15
C PHE A 188 -1.04 -17.40 -5.52
N GLY A 189 -0.70 -18.10 -6.60
CA GLY A 189 -1.02 -17.69 -7.98
C GLY A 189 -2.52 -17.58 -8.19
N ASP A 190 -3.27 -18.64 -7.92
CA ASP A 190 -4.74 -18.64 -8.03
C ASP A 190 -5.38 -17.55 -7.14
N ALA A 191 -4.83 -17.34 -5.93
CA ALA A 191 -5.29 -16.28 -5.04
C ALA A 191 -5.01 -14.88 -5.59
N THR A 192 -3.92 -14.69 -6.33
CA THR A 192 -3.61 -13.43 -7.01
C THR A 192 -4.70 -13.08 -8.01
N ASP A 193 -5.08 -14.05 -8.85
CA ASP A 193 -6.11 -13.84 -9.88
C ASP A 193 -7.48 -13.56 -9.24
N LYS A 194 -7.85 -14.33 -8.21
CA LYS A 194 -9.10 -14.10 -7.44
C LYS A 194 -9.16 -12.74 -6.77
N ILE A 195 -8.04 -12.23 -6.24
CA ILE A 195 -8.00 -10.90 -5.62
C ILE A 195 -8.18 -9.82 -6.68
N ARG A 196 -7.60 -9.99 -7.88
CA ARG A 196 -7.84 -9.07 -8.98
C ARG A 196 -9.28 -9.09 -9.44
N GLU A 197 -9.91 -10.26 -9.56
CA GLU A 197 -11.36 -10.36 -9.81
C GLU A 197 -12.19 -9.62 -8.75
N LEU A 198 -11.77 -9.70 -7.47
CA LEU A 198 -12.39 -8.95 -6.38
C LEU A 198 -12.19 -7.43 -6.52
N GLU A 199 -11.01 -6.98 -6.94
CA GLU A 199 -10.74 -5.57 -7.27
C GLU A 199 -11.66 -5.06 -8.38
N GLU A 200 -11.90 -5.87 -9.41
CA GLU A 200 -12.88 -5.56 -10.45
C GLU A 200 -14.30 -5.51 -9.89
N ALA A 201 -14.67 -6.41 -8.97
CA ALA A 201 -15.97 -6.37 -8.34
C ALA A 201 -16.17 -5.11 -7.45
N ILE A 202 -15.10 -4.62 -6.82
CA ILE A 202 -15.10 -3.39 -6.01
C ILE A 202 -15.23 -2.15 -6.90
N LEU A 203 -14.51 -2.11 -8.02
CA LEU A 203 -14.52 -1.03 -9.01
C LEU A 203 -15.06 -1.53 -10.38
N PRO A 204 -16.37 -1.85 -10.47
CA PRO A 204 -16.93 -2.64 -11.58
C PRO A 204 -17.05 -1.86 -12.88
N ASP A 205 -16.78 -2.53 -14.02
CA ASP A 205 -16.93 -1.96 -15.38
C ASP A 205 -18.33 -1.42 -15.68
N ALA A 206 -19.36 -1.94 -15.01
CA ALA A 206 -20.73 -1.44 -15.12
C ALA A 206 -20.90 0.01 -14.61
N LEU A 207 -19.95 0.50 -13.81
CA LEU A 207 -19.88 1.84 -13.25
C LEU A 207 -18.60 2.52 -13.80
N PRO A 208 -18.63 3.03 -15.04
CA PRO A 208 -17.42 3.40 -15.78
C PRO A 208 -16.59 4.49 -15.10
N ASN A 209 -17.22 5.44 -14.38
CA ASN A 209 -16.46 6.48 -13.67
C ASN A 209 -15.79 5.93 -12.41
N ILE A 210 -16.42 4.97 -11.72
CA ILE A 210 -15.79 4.24 -10.61
C ILE A 210 -14.67 3.32 -11.13
N ALA A 211 -14.93 2.57 -12.21
CA ALA A 211 -13.95 1.66 -12.82
C ALA A 211 -12.67 2.38 -13.27
N LYS A 212 -12.82 3.62 -13.75
CA LYS A 212 -11.72 4.48 -14.21
C LYS A 212 -10.61 4.66 -13.18
N PHE A 213 -10.93 4.59 -11.88
CA PHE A 213 -9.93 4.68 -10.83
C PHE A 213 -8.90 3.54 -10.86
N ARG A 214 -9.25 2.35 -11.36
CA ARG A 214 -8.24 1.28 -11.55
C ARG A 214 -7.12 1.75 -12.49
N GLU A 215 -7.49 2.29 -13.65
CA GLU A 215 -6.53 2.80 -14.63
C GLU A 215 -5.72 3.98 -14.09
N ILE A 216 -6.40 4.95 -13.46
CA ILE A 216 -5.77 6.13 -12.87
C ILE A 216 -4.70 5.69 -11.86
N PHE A 217 -5.04 4.86 -10.87
CA PHE A 217 -4.10 4.51 -9.82
C PHE A 217 -2.99 3.56 -10.30
N LEU A 218 -3.26 2.67 -11.26
CA LEU A 218 -2.19 1.88 -11.90
C LEU A 218 -1.20 2.76 -12.66
N LYS A 219 -1.71 3.76 -13.41
CA LYS A 219 -0.88 4.72 -14.15
C LYS A 219 -0.08 5.60 -13.20
N SER A 220 -0.72 6.19 -12.18
CA SER A 220 -0.05 7.00 -11.15
C SER A 220 1.02 6.21 -10.41
N ASN A 221 0.74 4.95 -10.04
CA ASN A 221 1.72 4.09 -9.39
C ASN A 221 2.95 3.85 -10.27
N LYS A 222 2.75 3.59 -11.57
CA LYS A 222 3.86 3.39 -12.52
C LYS A 222 4.70 4.66 -12.71
N ILE A 223 4.07 5.83 -12.78
CA ILE A 223 4.74 7.13 -12.87
C ILE A 223 5.59 7.37 -11.61
N GLN A 224 5.03 7.10 -10.43
CA GLN A 224 5.76 7.22 -9.17
C GLN A 224 6.93 6.23 -9.13
N GLU A 225 6.70 4.95 -9.41
CA GLU A 225 7.77 3.94 -9.35
C GLU A 225 8.93 4.22 -10.30
N SER A 226 8.70 4.85 -11.46
CA SER A 226 9.81 5.20 -12.38
C SER A 226 10.77 6.22 -11.79
N GLY A 227 10.27 7.11 -10.91
CA GLY A 227 11.05 8.21 -10.34
C GLY A 227 11.73 9.06 -11.42
N ASP A 228 11.06 9.30 -12.55
CA ASP A 228 11.56 10.18 -13.60
C ASP A 228 11.57 11.64 -13.15
N ILE A 229 12.45 12.48 -13.69
CA ILE A 229 12.65 13.86 -13.19
C ILE A 229 11.36 14.68 -13.22
N ASP A 230 10.44 14.38 -14.15
CA ASP A 230 9.18 15.08 -14.34
C ASP A 230 7.95 14.30 -13.84
N TYR A 231 8.12 13.25 -13.04
CA TYR A 231 7.00 12.41 -12.57
C TYR A 231 5.89 13.24 -11.90
N GLN A 232 6.23 14.27 -11.12
CA GLN A 232 5.25 15.16 -10.50
C GLN A 232 4.41 15.89 -11.55
N LYS A 233 5.04 16.42 -12.61
CA LYS A 233 4.32 17.04 -13.73
C LYS A 233 3.42 16.04 -14.46
N GLN A 234 3.85 14.78 -14.57
CA GLN A 234 3.03 13.72 -15.15
C GLN A 234 1.82 13.38 -14.26
N LEU A 235 1.96 13.43 -12.93
CA LEU A 235 0.86 13.28 -11.98
C LEU A 235 -0.09 14.48 -12.04
N ASP A 236 0.42 15.70 -12.01
CA ASP A 236 -0.38 16.93 -12.09
C ASP A 236 -1.19 16.99 -13.41
N ALA A 237 -0.64 16.46 -14.51
CA ALA A 237 -1.34 16.36 -15.79
C ALA A 237 -2.54 15.40 -15.77
N MET A 238 -2.71 14.61 -14.69
CA MET A 238 -3.84 13.71 -14.48
C MET A 238 -4.92 14.33 -13.57
N ASP A 239 -4.70 15.50 -12.96
CA ASP A 239 -5.64 16.08 -11.99
C ASP A 239 -7.04 16.30 -12.59
N ASP A 240 -7.13 16.82 -13.82
CA ASP A 240 -8.41 17.01 -14.50
C ASP A 240 -9.13 15.67 -14.75
N GLU A 241 -8.38 14.62 -15.12
CA GLU A 241 -8.91 13.26 -15.32
C GLU A 241 -9.46 12.70 -13.99
N VAL A 242 -8.73 12.90 -12.87
CA VAL A 242 -9.16 12.50 -11.52
C VAL A 242 -10.42 13.27 -11.11
N LEU A 243 -10.46 14.59 -11.31
CA LEU A 243 -11.60 15.42 -10.94
C LEU A 243 -12.86 15.08 -11.76
N GLU A 244 -12.70 14.79 -13.05
CA GLU A 244 -13.80 14.34 -13.90
C GLU A 244 -14.33 12.97 -13.46
N ALA A 245 -13.43 12.01 -13.21
CA ALA A 245 -13.79 10.69 -12.71
C ALA A 245 -14.52 10.78 -11.35
N MET A 246 -14.05 11.61 -10.43
CA MET A 246 -14.72 11.84 -9.14
C MET A 246 -16.14 12.37 -9.32
N LYS A 247 -16.34 13.42 -10.12
CA LYS A 247 -17.68 13.98 -10.40
C LYS A 247 -18.63 12.96 -11.03
N GLY A 248 -18.11 12.08 -11.88
CA GLY A 248 -18.88 10.98 -12.48
C GLY A 248 -19.21 9.90 -11.46
N ALA A 249 -18.24 9.48 -10.67
CA ALA A 249 -18.37 8.43 -9.66
C ALA A 249 -19.37 8.79 -8.57
N SER A 250 -19.45 10.06 -8.15
CA SER A 250 -20.47 10.53 -7.19
C SER A 250 -21.91 10.28 -7.69
N LYS A 251 -22.13 10.25 -9.02
CA LYS A 251 -23.45 9.95 -9.62
C LYS A 251 -23.72 8.44 -9.75
N GLU A 252 -22.68 7.62 -9.65
CA GLU A 252 -22.74 6.16 -9.73
C GLU A 252 -22.81 5.49 -8.34
N ALA A 253 -22.43 6.22 -7.28
CA ALA A 253 -22.33 5.73 -5.90
C ALA A 253 -23.56 4.92 -5.43
N ASP A 254 -24.77 5.40 -5.71
CA ASP A 254 -26.00 4.73 -5.27
C ASP A 254 -26.24 3.36 -5.94
N LYS A 255 -25.67 3.13 -7.12
CA LYS A 255 -25.78 1.88 -7.89
C LYS A 255 -24.75 0.85 -7.44
N TRP A 256 -23.64 1.28 -6.84
CA TRP A 256 -22.56 0.38 -6.40
C TRP A 256 -23.05 -0.74 -5.47
N LYS A 257 -24.06 -0.46 -4.62
CA LYS A 257 -24.64 -1.47 -3.71
C LYS A 257 -25.17 -2.72 -4.42
N GLU A 258 -25.52 -2.63 -5.70
CA GLU A 258 -25.98 -3.77 -6.51
C GLU A 258 -24.86 -4.80 -6.75
N HIS A 259 -23.59 -4.40 -6.58
CA HIS A 259 -22.42 -5.24 -6.76
C HIS A 259 -21.95 -5.96 -5.48
N ILE A 260 -22.50 -5.62 -4.31
CA ILE A 260 -22.14 -6.25 -3.02
C ILE A 260 -22.19 -7.79 -3.07
N PRO A 261 -23.19 -8.45 -3.69
CA PRO A 261 -23.21 -9.91 -3.78
C PRO A 261 -22.01 -10.50 -4.56
N GLN A 262 -21.52 -9.80 -5.59
CA GLN A 262 -20.35 -10.24 -6.35
C GLN A 262 -19.07 -10.09 -5.51
N ILE A 263 -18.94 -8.97 -4.80
CA ILE A 263 -17.81 -8.72 -3.88
C ILE A 263 -17.81 -9.76 -2.75
N ASP A 264 -18.97 -10.03 -2.15
CA ASP A 264 -19.15 -11.03 -1.09
C ASP A 264 -18.71 -12.42 -1.55
N LYS A 265 -19.12 -12.82 -2.76
CA LYS A 265 -18.71 -14.07 -3.39
C LYS A 265 -17.21 -14.11 -3.67
N GLY A 266 -16.59 -13.00 -4.06
CA GLY A 266 -15.14 -12.93 -4.31
C GLY A 266 -14.31 -13.08 -3.03
N ILE A 267 -14.84 -12.65 -1.87
CA ILE A 267 -14.16 -12.82 -0.58
C ILE A 267 -14.29 -14.25 -0.02
N GLN A 268 -15.33 -15.00 -0.43
CA GLN A 268 -15.56 -16.39 0.00
C GLN A 268 -14.55 -17.38 -0.58
#